data_AF-A0A7W5AY76-F1
#
_entry.id   AF-A0A7W5AY76-F1
#
_cell.length_a   1.000
_cell.length_b   1.000
_cell.length_c   1.000
_cell.angle_alpha   90.00
_cell.angle_beta   90.00
_cell.angle_gamma   90.00
#
_symmetry.space_group_name_H-M   'P 1'
#
loop_
_entity.id
_entity.type
_entity.pdbx_description
1 polymer ?
#
loop_
_entity_poly.entity_id
_entity_poly.type
_entity_poly.pdbx_seq_one_letter_code
_entity_poly.pdbx_strand_id
1 'polypeptide(L)'
;MNAKMDEQRLKSAYEAANENMPVLKPPLQQLLEEHSPLRMQMDDIYRRADEIGKVEGANEAEQFAELMLIVEAFDSHLLRHSGKEEDLLFPMMARYIGRDTGPIAVMEFEHDLAKQHLRTFFERSRGLSDEADVSEIREAAGFAAEAVVILMEHFCKEEHALFPMANTMLTEEEIKLLTDEFERIDAEGGNGMNKVIGSEQRVGDIVSIYTQASNVFKAYGIDFCCGGQQTVAEAAKKKQLPEEELLTKLNEVCTAIRPAWPLDWQQDERKLAKLVAHITATHHQFLREELPVLRDFVNKVARVHGEEHRELLQLQQLYRELADELLEHLNKEEQQLFPAIIRAEAEGSDEAFTQARALLDTLEAEHEGAGELLQRMREVTEDYILPEGACRTYSLTFRKLEELEADMFTHIHLENSLLFPALEQR
;
A
#
# COMPACT_ATOMS: atom_id res chain seq x y z
N MET A 1 33.23 -14.56 26.42
CA MET A 1 34.17 -14.03 25.41
C MET A 1 33.77 -12.58 25.16
N ASN A 2 34.70 -11.64 25.21
CA ASN A 2 34.49 -10.23 25.57
C ASN A 2 33.65 -9.41 24.55
N ALA A 3 32.45 -8.97 24.94
CA ALA A 3 31.64 -7.98 24.21
C ALA A 3 32.40 -6.67 23.91
N LYS A 4 33.27 -6.24 24.83
CA LYS A 4 34.16 -5.07 24.63
C LYS A 4 35.19 -5.25 23.52
N MET A 5 35.56 -6.49 23.20
CA MET A 5 36.55 -6.80 22.16
C MET A 5 35.91 -6.86 20.76
N ASP A 6 34.61 -7.14 20.69
CA ASP A 6 33.80 -7.05 19.46
C ASP A 6 33.37 -5.61 19.17
N GLU A 7 32.98 -4.83 20.19
CA GLU A 7 32.67 -3.40 20.06
C GLU A 7 33.86 -2.60 19.51
N GLN A 8 35.07 -2.87 20.02
CA GLN A 8 36.29 -2.18 19.59
C GLN A 8 36.76 -2.62 18.19
N ARG A 9 36.41 -3.85 17.77
CA ARG A 9 36.62 -4.34 16.40
C ARG A 9 35.62 -3.75 15.41
N LEU A 10 34.35 -3.64 15.78
CA LEU A 10 33.31 -2.99 14.99
C LEU A 10 33.62 -1.51 14.79
N LYS A 11 34.04 -0.82 15.85
CA LYS A 11 34.45 0.59 15.79
C LYS A 11 35.68 0.80 14.90
N SER A 12 36.68 -0.07 15.02
CA SER A 12 37.88 -0.02 14.16
C SER A 12 37.60 -0.38 12.70
N ALA A 13 36.65 -1.28 12.43
CA ALA A 13 36.24 -1.62 11.07
C ALA A 13 35.41 -0.50 10.43
N TYR A 14 34.55 0.15 11.21
CA TYR A 14 33.77 1.34 10.81
C TYR A 14 34.67 2.55 10.52
N GLU A 15 35.64 2.82 11.40
CA GLU A 15 36.65 3.88 11.18
C GLU A 15 37.50 3.62 9.93
N ALA A 16 37.93 2.38 9.70
CA ALA A 16 38.70 2.00 8.50
C ALA A 16 37.87 2.01 7.21
N ALA A 17 36.56 1.75 7.27
CA ALA A 17 35.65 1.84 6.14
C ALA A 17 35.37 3.30 5.73
N ASN A 18 35.34 4.21 6.70
CA ASN A 18 35.13 5.65 6.46
C ASN A 18 36.36 6.40 5.90
N GLU A 19 37.59 5.89 6.06
CA GLU A 19 38.80 6.56 5.53
C GLU A 19 38.89 6.59 3.99
N ASN A 20 38.12 5.75 3.28
CA ASN A 20 38.15 5.65 1.81
C ASN A 20 36.78 5.89 1.15
N MET A 21 35.81 6.46 1.88
CA MET A 21 34.49 6.70 1.32
C MET A 21 34.54 7.81 0.26
N PRO A 22 33.95 7.62 -0.93
CA PRO A 22 33.90 8.66 -1.95
C PRO A 22 33.13 9.86 -1.43
N VAL A 23 33.52 11.07 -1.84
CA VAL A 23 32.71 12.26 -1.59
C VAL A 23 31.34 12.05 -2.25
N LEU A 24 30.30 12.01 -1.43
CA LEU A 24 28.94 11.79 -1.89
C LEU A 24 28.38 13.10 -2.47
N LYS A 25 27.55 12.96 -3.49
CA LYS A 25 26.75 14.05 -4.04
C LYS A 25 25.77 14.56 -2.97
N PRO A 26 25.36 15.85 -3.01
CA PRO A 26 24.68 16.52 -1.90
C PRO A 26 23.49 15.78 -1.25
N PRO A 27 22.51 15.22 -1.98
CA PRO A 27 21.36 14.57 -1.35
C PRO A 27 21.76 13.25 -0.64
N LEU A 28 22.77 12.55 -1.16
CA LEU A 28 23.29 11.32 -0.53
C LEU A 28 24.15 11.64 0.70
N GLN A 29 24.91 12.74 0.63
CA GLN A 29 25.64 13.27 1.78
C GLN A 29 24.69 13.69 2.90
N GLN A 30 23.54 14.26 2.55
CA GLN A 30 22.51 14.60 3.51
C GLN A 30 21.96 13.37 4.24
N LEU A 31 21.58 12.30 3.53
CA LEU A 31 21.09 11.06 4.16
C LEU A 31 22.13 10.47 5.12
N LEU A 32 23.39 10.44 4.70
CA LEU A 32 24.51 10.02 5.55
C LEU A 32 24.63 10.87 6.83
N GLU A 33 24.45 12.18 6.74
CA GLU A 33 24.52 13.08 7.89
C GLU A 33 23.32 12.90 8.86
N GLU A 34 22.15 12.54 8.33
CA GLU A 34 20.95 12.21 9.11
C GLU A 34 21.11 10.93 9.94
N HIS A 35 21.96 9.99 9.53
CA HIS A 35 22.23 8.77 10.30
C HIS A 35 22.88 9.05 11.66
N SER A 36 23.71 10.09 11.79
CA SER A 36 24.40 10.38 13.06
C SER A 36 23.43 10.66 14.23
N PRO A 37 22.47 11.61 14.13
CA PRO A 37 21.49 11.82 15.18
C PRO A 37 20.52 10.65 15.35
N LEU A 38 20.21 9.89 14.30
CA LEU A 38 19.38 8.68 14.40
C LEU A 38 20.09 7.58 15.20
N ARG A 39 21.38 7.33 14.94
CA ARG A 39 22.19 6.38 15.72
C ARG A 39 22.28 6.72 17.19
N MET A 40 22.42 8.01 17.52
CA MET A 40 22.44 8.44 18.92
C MET A 40 21.12 8.11 19.63
N GLN A 41 19.98 8.26 18.94
CA GLN A 41 18.67 7.88 19.47
C GLN A 41 18.55 6.35 19.57
N MET A 42 19.01 5.61 18.57
CA MET A 42 19.03 4.14 18.55
C MET A 42 19.84 3.57 19.71
N ASP A 43 21.04 4.10 19.98
CA ASP A 43 21.87 3.69 21.11
C ASP A 43 21.15 3.93 22.45
N ASP A 44 20.43 5.06 22.58
CA ASP A 44 19.66 5.39 23.79
C ASP A 44 18.46 4.44 23.96
N ILE A 45 17.70 4.18 22.90
CA ILE A 45 16.58 3.24 22.85
C ILE A 45 17.04 1.85 23.23
N TYR A 46 18.08 1.33 22.57
CA TYR A 46 18.58 -0.02 22.80
C TYR A 46 19.07 -0.20 24.24
N ARG A 47 19.83 0.77 24.76
CA ARG A 47 20.33 0.73 26.14
C ARG A 47 19.18 0.71 27.15
N ARG A 48 18.15 1.54 26.96
CA ARG A 48 16.99 1.62 27.87
C ARG A 48 16.13 0.37 27.80
N ALA A 49 15.87 -0.14 26.59
CA ALA A 49 15.15 -1.39 26.39
C ALA A 49 15.88 -2.59 27.03
N ASP A 50 17.21 -2.64 26.89
CA ASP A 50 18.06 -3.66 27.52
C ASP A 50 18.11 -3.55 29.05
N GLU A 51 18.12 -2.34 29.61
CA GLU A 51 17.99 -2.08 31.05
C GLU A 51 16.65 -2.60 31.61
N ILE A 52 15.53 -2.29 30.93
CA ILE A 52 14.18 -2.79 31.27
C ILE A 52 14.13 -4.33 31.20
N GLY A 53 14.82 -4.94 30.23
CA GLY A 53 14.91 -6.39 30.08
C GLY A 53 15.74 -7.11 31.17
N LYS A 54 16.63 -6.38 31.89
CA LYS A 54 17.59 -6.97 32.84
C LYS A 54 17.25 -6.76 34.32
N VAL A 55 16.57 -5.67 34.67
CA VAL A 55 16.35 -5.29 36.07
C VAL A 55 15.00 -5.79 36.55
N GLU A 56 14.98 -6.54 37.65
CA GLU A 56 13.77 -6.77 38.46
C GLU A 56 13.73 -5.69 39.56
N GLY A 57 12.78 -4.75 39.50
CA GLY A 57 12.70 -3.74 40.55
C GLY A 57 11.72 -2.60 40.31
N ALA A 58 11.41 -1.88 41.40
CA ALA A 58 10.44 -0.78 41.44
C ALA A 58 10.89 0.46 40.63
N ASN A 59 10.84 0.40 39.30
CA ASN A 59 10.68 1.56 38.42
C ASN A 59 10.43 1.25 36.93
N GLU A 60 10.06 0.00 36.56
CA GLU A 60 9.96 -0.40 35.15
C GLU A 60 8.95 0.46 34.35
N ALA A 61 7.85 0.87 34.98
CA ALA A 61 6.86 1.76 34.36
C ALA A 61 7.40 3.16 34.05
N GLU A 62 8.19 3.77 34.96
CA GLU A 62 8.81 5.09 34.72
C GLU A 62 9.88 4.99 33.62
N GLN A 63 10.72 3.95 33.66
CA GLN A 63 11.73 3.70 32.62
C GLN A 63 11.09 3.46 31.24
N PHE A 64 9.97 2.74 31.22
CA PHE A 64 9.22 2.49 30.00
C PHE A 64 8.54 3.75 29.45
N ALA A 65 8.02 4.62 30.32
CA ALA A 65 7.48 5.91 29.91
C ALA A 65 8.57 6.80 29.28
N GLU A 66 9.79 6.79 29.81
CA GLU A 66 10.93 7.48 29.19
C GLU A 66 11.31 6.85 27.84
N LEU A 67 11.31 5.52 27.73
CA LEU A 67 11.56 4.82 26.48
C LEU A 67 10.53 5.22 25.41
N MET A 68 9.23 5.28 25.77
CA MET A 68 8.15 5.70 24.88
C MET A 68 8.41 7.06 24.24
N LEU A 69 8.78 8.06 25.04
CA LEU A 69 9.04 9.41 24.56
C LEU A 69 10.20 9.46 23.55
N ILE A 70 11.26 8.68 23.81
CA ILE A 70 12.43 8.63 22.92
C ILE A 70 12.09 7.88 21.63
N VAL A 71 11.35 6.78 21.72
CA VAL A 71 10.92 6.01 20.54
C VAL A 71 9.95 6.82 19.68
N GLU A 72 9.05 7.62 20.27
CA GLU A 72 8.17 8.53 19.53
C GLU A 72 8.95 9.61 18.77
N ALA A 73 9.93 10.24 19.43
CA ALA A 73 10.81 11.21 18.76
C ALA A 73 11.63 10.56 17.64
N PHE A 74 12.17 9.35 17.89
CA PHE A 74 12.92 8.59 16.92
C PHE A 74 12.07 8.20 15.70
N ASP A 75 10.88 7.66 15.90
CA ASP A 75 9.96 7.24 14.83
C ASP A 75 9.62 8.43 13.92
N SER A 76 9.36 9.61 14.50
CA SER A 76 9.12 10.83 13.74
C SER A 76 10.32 11.23 12.87
N HIS A 77 11.55 11.14 13.40
CA HIS A 77 12.76 11.45 12.64
C HIS A 77 13.05 10.40 11.57
N LEU A 78 12.88 9.12 11.90
CA LEU A 78 13.10 7.99 11.01
C LEU A 78 12.11 7.99 9.85
N LEU A 79 10.85 8.35 10.09
CA LEU A 79 9.83 8.43 9.04
C LEU A 79 10.21 9.47 7.97
N ARG A 80 10.75 10.62 8.39
CA ARG A 80 11.23 11.64 7.46
C ARG A 80 12.42 11.14 6.63
N HIS A 81 13.37 10.49 7.29
CA HIS A 81 14.56 9.95 6.66
C HIS A 81 14.21 8.84 5.66
N SER A 82 13.51 7.79 6.13
CA SER A 82 13.08 6.68 5.29
C SER A 82 12.11 7.09 4.19
N GLY A 83 11.33 8.18 4.33
CA GLY A 83 10.52 8.72 3.24
C GLY A 83 11.35 9.27 2.09
N LYS A 84 12.46 9.97 2.38
CA LYS A 84 13.43 10.41 1.35
C LYS A 84 14.03 9.22 0.59
N GLU A 85 14.15 8.09 1.26
CA GLU A 85 14.68 6.87 0.70
C GLU A 85 13.63 6.10 -0.11
N GLU A 86 12.52 5.72 0.52
CA GLU A 86 11.47 4.89 -0.06
C GLU A 86 10.67 5.59 -1.16
N ASP A 87 10.42 6.89 -1.02
CA ASP A 87 9.57 7.63 -1.96
C ASP A 87 10.36 8.22 -3.12
N LEU A 88 11.67 8.45 -2.93
CA LEU A 88 12.51 9.17 -3.90
C LEU A 88 13.77 8.40 -4.31
N LEU A 89 14.68 8.12 -3.38
CA LEU A 89 15.98 7.52 -3.73
C LEU A 89 15.85 6.08 -4.26
N PHE A 90 15.16 5.19 -3.56
CA PHE A 90 15.03 3.78 -3.91
C PHE A 90 14.28 3.60 -5.24
N PRO A 91 13.13 4.27 -5.50
CA PRO A 91 12.49 4.22 -6.81
C PRO A 91 13.42 4.71 -7.92
N MET A 92 14.19 5.76 -7.66
CA MET A 92 15.15 6.29 -8.63
C MET A 92 16.29 5.30 -8.92
N MET A 93 16.88 4.68 -7.89
CA MET A 93 17.91 3.66 -8.04
C MET A 93 17.38 2.38 -8.71
N ALA A 94 16.15 1.97 -8.39
CA ALA A 94 15.52 0.77 -8.94
C ALA A 94 15.42 0.82 -10.48
N ARG A 95 15.41 2.00 -11.09
CA ARG A 95 15.47 2.19 -12.55
C ARG A 95 16.76 1.64 -13.17
N TYR A 96 17.85 1.59 -12.41
CA TYR A 96 19.17 1.14 -12.86
C TYR A 96 19.46 -0.32 -12.51
N ILE A 97 19.02 -0.77 -11.33
CA ILE A 97 19.41 -2.08 -10.77
C ILE A 97 18.25 -3.05 -10.56
N GLY A 98 17.01 -2.63 -10.89
CA GLY A 98 15.79 -3.40 -10.64
C GLY A 98 15.30 -3.25 -9.19
N ARG A 99 14.00 -3.52 -8.98
CA ARG A 99 13.35 -3.41 -7.66
C ARG A 99 13.15 -4.77 -6.99
N ASP A 100 12.68 -5.76 -7.75
CA ASP A 100 12.16 -7.02 -7.19
C ASP A 100 13.23 -8.00 -6.70
N THR A 101 14.50 -7.76 -7.05
CA THR A 101 15.64 -8.58 -6.63
C THR A 101 16.87 -7.72 -6.42
N GLY A 102 17.66 -8.01 -5.38
CA GLY A 102 18.93 -7.32 -5.12
C GLY A 102 18.84 -6.32 -3.96
N PRO A 103 19.75 -5.33 -3.90
CA PRO A 103 19.88 -4.44 -2.75
C PRO A 103 18.58 -3.72 -2.37
N ILE A 104 17.85 -3.14 -3.33
CA ILE A 104 16.62 -2.37 -3.05
C ILE A 104 15.55 -3.22 -2.37
N ALA A 105 15.27 -4.43 -2.85
CA ALA A 105 14.32 -5.34 -2.22
C ALA A 105 14.68 -5.67 -0.76
N VAL A 106 15.99 -5.82 -0.47
CA VAL A 106 16.48 -6.09 0.89
C VAL A 106 16.28 -4.86 1.77
N MET A 107 16.56 -3.66 1.26
CA MET A 107 16.36 -2.41 1.99
C MET A 107 14.88 -2.18 2.32
N GLU A 108 13.99 -2.28 1.32
CA GLU A 108 12.54 -2.10 1.51
C GLU A 108 11.97 -3.12 2.51
N PHE A 109 12.43 -4.37 2.45
CA PHE A 109 12.04 -5.40 3.42
C PHE A 109 12.49 -5.06 4.85
N GLU A 110 13.72 -4.57 5.02
CA GLU A 110 14.27 -4.18 6.32
C GLU A 110 13.56 -2.95 6.91
N HIS A 111 13.21 -1.98 6.07
CA HIS A 111 12.36 -0.86 6.47
C HIS A 111 10.96 -1.32 6.91
N ASP A 112 10.28 -2.14 6.11
CA ASP A 112 8.96 -2.66 6.45
C ASP A 112 9.00 -3.43 7.78
N LEU A 113 10.05 -4.23 8.00
CA LEU A 113 10.26 -5.00 9.22
C LEU A 113 10.53 -4.09 10.43
N ALA A 114 11.44 -3.14 10.33
CA ALA A 114 11.74 -2.20 11.42
C ALA A 114 10.51 -1.36 11.80
N LYS A 115 9.78 -0.84 10.80
CA LYS A 115 8.52 -0.10 10.99
C LYS A 115 7.45 -0.98 11.62
N GLN A 116 7.39 -2.27 11.29
CA GLN A 116 6.49 -3.22 11.95
C GLN A 116 6.81 -3.38 13.44
N HIS A 117 8.08 -3.55 13.81
CA HIS A 117 8.48 -3.63 15.22
C HIS A 117 8.12 -2.35 15.98
N LEU A 118 8.36 -1.17 15.41
CA LEU A 118 7.96 0.11 16.02
C LEU A 118 6.44 0.24 16.18
N ARG A 119 5.65 -0.15 15.17
CA ARG A 119 4.18 -0.19 15.28
C ARG A 119 3.74 -1.11 16.41
N THR A 120 4.29 -2.32 16.47
CA THR A 120 3.97 -3.28 17.53
C THR A 120 4.38 -2.77 18.90
N PHE A 121 5.52 -2.09 19.03
CA PHE A 121 5.89 -1.38 20.25
C PHE A 121 4.78 -0.42 20.69
N PHE A 122 4.35 0.52 19.83
CA PHE A 122 3.30 1.48 20.18
C PHE A 122 1.94 0.84 20.48
N GLU A 123 1.55 -0.19 19.72
CA GLU A 123 0.29 -0.93 19.96
C GLU A 123 0.29 -1.60 21.32
N ARG A 124 1.38 -2.27 21.68
CA ARG A 124 1.54 -2.90 23.00
C ARG A 124 1.55 -1.84 24.10
N SER A 125 2.23 -0.73 23.90
CA SER A 125 2.31 0.36 24.86
C SER A 125 0.96 1.02 25.16
N ARG A 126 0.07 1.17 24.17
CA ARG A 126 -1.28 1.73 24.37
C ARG A 126 -2.19 0.84 25.23
N GLY A 127 -1.90 -0.46 25.30
CA GLY A 127 -2.62 -1.42 26.12
C GLY A 127 -2.15 -1.49 27.58
N LEU A 128 -1.02 -0.86 27.92
CA LEU A 128 -0.47 -0.90 29.27
C LEU A 128 -1.20 0.09 30.17
N SER A 129 -1.76 -0.40 31.28
CA SER A 129 -2.32 0.43 32.36
C SER A 129 -1.27 0.65 33.46
N ASP A 130 -1.58 1.47 34.47
CA ASP A 130 -0.73 1.63 35.68
C ASP A 130 -0.50 0.30 36.43
N GLU A 131 -1.28 -0.75 36.13
CA GLU A 131 -1.20 -2.09 36.70
C GLU A 131 -0.59 -3.13 35.73
N ALA A 132 0.00 -2.70 34.61
CA ALA A 132 0.57 -3.59 33.61
C ALA A 132 1.58 -4.59 34.18
N ASP A 133 1.56 -5.82 33.66
CA ASP A 133 2.54 -6.83 34.05
C ASP A 133 3.93 -6.43 33.54
N VAL A 134 4.95 -6.54 34.39
CA VAL A 134 6.36 -6.33 34.05
C VAL A 134 6.76 -7.16 32.82
N SER A 135 6.15 -8.34 32.65
CA SER A 135 6.37 -9.16 31.45
C SER A 135 5.93 -8.47 30.16
N GLU A 136 4.81 -7.75 30.17
CA GLU A 136 4.28 -7.04 28.98
C GLU A 136 5.11 -5.81 28.65
N ILE A 137 5.58 -5.09 29.68
CA ILE A 137 6.52 -3.95 29.53
C ILE A 137 7.81 -4.41 28.87
N ARG A 138 8.36 -5.55 29.31
CA ARG A 138 9.59 -6.12 28.74
C ARG A 138 9.39 -6.60 27.30
N GLU A 139 8.26 -7.24 27.01
CA GLU A 139 7.93 -7.65 25.65
C GLU A 139 7.81 -6.45 24.71
N ALA A 140 7.10 -5.40 25.14
CA ALA A 140 6.98 -4.16 24.39
C ALA A 140 8.37 -3.56 24.14
N ALA A 141 9.18 -3.35 25.17
CA ALA A 141 10.54 -2.80 25.04
C ALA A 141 11.43 -3.64 24.10
N GLY A 142 11.23 -4.96 24.07
CA GLY A 142 11.88 -5.87 23.14
C GLY A 142 11.68 -5.50 21.67
N PHE A 143 10.45 -5.12 21.28
CA PHE A 143 10.17 -4.69 19.90
C PHE A 143 10.95 -3.41 19.51
N ALA A 144 11.07 -2.44 20.42
CA ALA A 144 11.89 -1.25 20.16
C ALA A 144 13.38 -1.61 19.99
N ALA A 145 13.90 -2.54 20.80
CA ALA A 145 15.27 -3.02 20.66
C ALA A 145 15.49 -3.78 19.33
N GLU A 146 14.55 -4.62 18.92
CA GLU A 146 14.60 -5.36 17.65
C GLU A 146 14.60 -4.42 16.44
N ALA A 147 13.75 -3.39 16.45
CA ALA A 147 13.75 -2.36 15.41
C ALA A 147 15.11 -1.68 15.27
N VAL A 148 15.73 -1.32 16.39
CA VAL A 148 17.08 -0.71 16.41
C VAL A 148 18.12 -1.65 15.81
N VAL A 149 18.12 -2.93 16.19
CA VAL A 149 19.10 -3.91 15.68
C VAL A 149 19.02 -4.03 14.16
N ILE A 150 17.80 -4.06 13.60
CA ILE A 150 17.59 -4.10 12.15
C ILE A 150 18.18 -2.84 11.49
N LEU A 151 17.83 -1.66 12.03
CA LEU A 151 18.26 -0.37 11.47
C LEU A 151 19.78 -0.14 11.57
N MET A 152 20.45 -0.73 12.56
CA MET A 152 21.92 -0.66 12.67
C MET A 152 22.60 -1.33 11.47
N GLU A 153 22.14 -2.52 11.09
CA GLU A 153 22.66 -3.23 9.91
C GLU A 153 22.20 -2.56 8.62
N HIS A 154 20.99 -2.00 8.60
CA HIS A 154 20.42 -1.27 7.48
C HIS A 154 21.28 -0.07 7.08
N PHE A 155 21.54 0.85 8.02
CA PHE A 155 22.37 2.03 7.77
C PHE A 155 23.78 1.65 7.31
N CYS A 156 24.32 0.53 7.79
CA CYS A 156 25.61 0.04 7.31
C CYS A 156 25.58 -0.30 5.81
N LYS A 157 24.52 -0.97 5.34
CA LYS A 157 24.33 -1.31 3.92
C LYS A 157 24.13 -0.06 3.07
N GLU A 158 23.45 0.95 3.58
CA GLU A 158 23.27 2.22 2.88
C GLU A 158 24.59 2.93 2.65
N GLU A 159 25.32 3.18 3.73
CA GLU A 159 26.54 3.98 3.69
C GLU A 159 27.66 3.30 2.88
N HIS A 160 27.78 1.98 2.99
CA HIS A 160 28.91 1.25 2.41
C HIS A 160 28.59 0.60 1.07
N ALA A 161 27.31 0.50 0.70
CA ALA A 161 26.91 -0.08 -0.59
C ALA A 161 25.94 0.83 -1.35
N LEU A 162 24.77 1.14 -0.77
CA LEU A 162 23.70 1.80 -1.51
C LEU A 162 24.05 3.23 -1.94
N PHE A 163 24.51 4.08 -1.03
CA PHE A 163 24.87 5.47 -1.34
C PHE A 163 26.08 5.56 -2.28
N PRO A 164 27.18 4.78 -2.12
CA PRO A 164 28.26 4.75 -3.11
C PRO A 164 27.79 4.31 -4.51
N MET A 165 26.87 3.33 -4.56
CA MET A 165 26.25 2.90 -5.82
C MET A 165 25.43 4.03 -6.44
N ALA A 166 24.54 4.67 -5.67
CA ALA A 166 23.73 5.82 -6.08
C ALA A 166 24.61 6.96 -6.59
N ASN A 167 25.69 7.26 -5.87
CA ASN A 167 26.64 8.32 -6.16
C ASN A 167 27.30 8.16 -7.54
N THR A 168 27.49 6.90 -7.97
CA THR A 168 28.11 6.55 -9.24
C THR A 168 27.09 6.50 -10.38
N MET A 169 25.87 6.03 -10.13
CA MET A 169 24.88 5.77 -11.18
C MET A 169 23.97 6.95 -11.51
N LEU A 170 23.62 7.79 -10.54
CA LEU A 170 22.62 8.84 -10.72
C LEU A 170 23.18 10.03 -11.50
N THR A 171 22.38 10.55 -12.45
CA THR A 171 22.77 11.71 -13.26
C THR A 171 22.77 13.01 -12.45
N GLU A 172 23.37 14.07 -13.00
CA GLU A 172 23.33 15.39 -12.36
C GLU A 172 21.91 15.95 -12.28
N GLU A 173 21.04 15.68 -13.26
CA GLU A 173 19.63 16.10 -13.20
C GLU A 173 18.86 15.36 -12.10
N GLU A 174 19.06 14.05 -11.98
CA GLU A 174 18.45 13.21 -10.93
C GLU A 174 18.88 13.64 -9.53
N ILE A 175 20.17 13.94 -9.37
CA ILE A 175 20.73 14.42 -8.10
C ILE A 175 20.17 15.79 -7.74
N LYS A 176 20.00 16.68 -8.72
CA LYS A 176 19.34 17.97 -8.50
C LYS A 176 17.88 17.78 -8.06
N LEU A 177 17.14 16.89 -8.72
CA LEU A 177 15.76 16.59 -8.35
C LEU A 177 15.65 16.08 -6.91
N LEU A 178 16.50 15.13 -6.51
CA LEU A 178 16.55 14.63 -5.14
C LEU A 178 16.85 15.75 -4.14
N THR A 179 17.78 16.65 -4.47
CA THR A 179 18.14 17.78 -3.61
C THR A 179 16.93 18.69 -3.39
N ASP A 180 16.26 19.10 -4.47
CA ASP A 180 15.11 20.00 -4.42
C ASP A 180 13.94 19.37 -3.62
N GLU A 181 13.67 18.06 -3.80
CA GLU A 181 12.62 17.35 -3.06
C GLU A 181 12.96 17.10 -1.59
N PHE A 182 14.23 16.82 -1.26
CA PHE A 182 14.65 16.66 0.14
C PHE A 182 14.52 17.97 0.91
N GLU A 183 14.94 19.09 0.30
CA GLU A 183 14.74 20.43 0.86
C GLU A 183 13.25 20.72 1.10
N ARG A 184 12.37 20.30 0.18
CA ARG A 184 10.92 20.43 0.33
C ARG A 184 10.39 19.61 1.51
N ILE A 185 10.78 18.35 1.62
CA ILE A 185 10.41 17.46 2.74
C ILE A 185 10.88 18.05 4.09
N ASP A 186 12.07 18.63 4.12
CA ASP A 186 12.62 19.25 5.32
C ASP A 186 11.92 20.55 5.70
N ALA A 187 11.61 21.41 4.71
CA ALA A 187 10.92 22.67 4.91
C ALA A 187 9.47 22.46 5.36
N GLU A 188 8.81 21.41 4.87
CA GLU A 188 7.42 21.06 5.21
C GLU A 188 7.30 20.37 6.59
N GLY A 189 8.36 20.31 7.39
CA GLY A 189 8.29 19.76 8.74
C GLY A 189 8.09 18.24 8.78
N GLY A 190 8.34 17.52 7.66
CA GLY A 190 8.03 16.09 7.57
C GLY A 190 6.53 15.83 7.41
N ASN A 191 5.74 16.89 7.22
CA ASN A 191 4.32 16.83 6.92
C ASN A 191 4.03 16.93 5.42
N GLY A 192 5.10 16.88 4.61
CA GLY A 192 5.05 16.82 3.17
C GLY A 192 4.58 15.46 2.69
N MET A 193 3.26 15.31 2.65
CA MET A 193 2.49 14.22 2.06
C MET A 193 1.80 13.20 3.01
N ASN A 194 1.56 13.57 4.27
CA ASN A 194 0.32 13.17 4.94
C ASN A 194 -0.71 14.30 4.76
N LYS A 195 -1.34 14.37 3.59
CA LYS A 195 -2.57 15.16 3.47
C LYS A 195 -3.60 14.45 4.32
N VAL A 196 -4.00 15.07 5.42
CA VAL A 196 -5.21 14.65 6.14
C VAL A 196 -6.33 14.59 5.10
N ILE A 197 -6.84 13.39 4.85
CA ILE A 197 -7.97 13.16 3.97
C ILE A 197 -9.13 13.97 4.52
N GLY A 198 -9.63 14.90 3.72
CA GLY A 198 -10.72 15.80 4.05
C GLY A 198 -12.00 15.46 3.30
N SER A 199 -13.11 15.98 3.82
CA SER A 199 -14.49 15.78 3.35
C SER A 199 -14.72 15.99 1.86
N GLU A 200 -14.03 16.98 1.27
CA GLU A 200 -14.22 17.43 -0.11
C GLU A 200 -13.37 16.65 -1.13
N GLN A 201 -12.48 15.77 -0.68
CA GLN A 201 -11.70 14.93 -1.59
C GLN A 201 -12.59 13.85 -2.20
N ARG A 202 -12.33 13.54 -3.48
CA ARG A 202 -13.05 12.48 -4.19
C ARG A 202 -12.55 11.11 -3.78
N VAL A 203 -13.47 10.17 -3.62
CA VAL A 203 -13.14 8.81 -3.19
C VAL A 203 -12.18 8.11 -4.17
N GLY A 204 -12.34 8.33 -5.48
CA GLY A 204 -11.45 7.78 -6.51
C GLY A 204 -10.05 8.38 -6.50
N ASP A 205 -9.94 9.69 -6.26
CA ASP A 205 -8.65 10.39 -6.14
C ASP A 205 -7.88 9.90 -4.90
N ILE A 206 -8.59 9.66 -3.80
CA ILE A 206 -7.99 9.12 -2.57
C ILE A 206 -7.43 7.72 -2.82
N VAL A 207 -8.18 6.82 -3.49
CA VAL A 207 -7.68 5.46 -3.79
C VAL A 207 -6.51 5.46 -4.78
N SER A 208 -6.51 6.41 -5.72
CA SER A 208 -5.40 6.61 -6.67
C SER A 208 -4.09 6.99 -5.97
N ILE A 209 -4.17 7.67 -4.82
CA ILE A 209 -3.01 8.13 -4.03
C ILE A 209 -2.69 7.15 -2.89
N TYR A 210 -3.71 6.56 -2.28
CA TYR A 210 -3.64 5.68 -1.12
C TYR A 210 -4.42 4.39 -1.41
N THR A 211 -3.77 3.40 -2.01
CA THR A 211 -4.42 2.14 -2.41
C THR A 211 -5.12 1.44 -1.24
N GLN A 212 -4.60 1.58 -0.02
CA GLN A 212 -5.19 1.06 1.21
C GLN A 212 -6.54 1.70 1.58
N ALA A 213 -6.84 2.90 1.08
CA ALA A 213 -8.16 3.53 1.24
C ALA A 213 -9.27 2.68 0.61
N SER A 214 -8.97 1.89 -0.42
CA SER A 214 -9.92 0.96 -1.02
C SER A 214 -10.51 -0.02 -0.01
N ASN A 215 -9.70 -0.50 0.95
CA ASN A 215 -10.17 -1.41 1.99
C ASN A 215 -11.13 -0.73 2.97
N VAL A 216 -10.88 0.54 3.28
CA VAL A 216 -11.78 1.33 4.13
C VAL A 216 -13.10 1.59 3.41
N PHE A 217 -13.04 2.04 2.15
CA PHE A 217 -14.26 2.25 1.37
C PHE A 217 -15.06 0.96 1.19
N LYS A 218 -14.41 -0.18 0.93
CA LYS A 218 -15.05 -1.51 0.90
C LYS A 218 -15.75 -1.84 2.23
N ALA A 219 -15.06 -1.65 3.37
CA ALA A 219 -15.63 -1.94 4.69
C ALA A 219 -16.87 -1.09 5.02
N TYR A 220 -16.95 0.13 4.49
CA TYR A 220 -18.09 1.03 4.66
C TYR A 220 -19.12 0.94 3.50
N GLY A 221 -18.92 0.01 2.55
CA GLY A 221 -19.78 -0.18 1.38
C GLY A 221 -19.83 1.03 0.45
N ILE A 222 -18.77 1.83 0.40
CA ILE A 222 -18.63 3.01 -0.45
C ILE A 222 -18.04 2.60 -1.80
N ASP A 223 -18.75 2.90 -2.88
CA ASP A 223 -18.29 2.65 -4.24
C ASP A 223 -17.34 3.76 -4.71
N PHE A 224 -16.06 3.40 -4.85
CA PHE A 224 -14.99 4.29 -5.33
C PHE A 224 -14.59 4.02 -6.78
N CYS A 225 -15.22 3.05 -7.45
CA CYS A 225 -14.84 2.56 -8.78
C CYS A 225 -15.71 3.20 -9.86
N CYS A 226 -17.03 3.11 -9.71
CA CYS A 226 -17.99 3.79 -10.58
C CYS A 226 -18.41 5.13 -9.96
N GLY A 227 -18.60 5.15 -8.64
CA GLY A 227 -18.85 6.35 -7.84
C GLY A 227 -17.62 7.23 -7.56
N GLY A 228 -16.49 7.00 -8.21
CA GLY A 228 -15.19 7.61 -7.90
C GLY A 228 -15.16 9.15 -7.82
N GLN A 229 -16.09 9.82 -8.52
CA GLN A 229 -16.19 11.29 -8.55
C GLN A 229 -16.88 11.89 -7.32
N GLN A 230 -17.55 11.08 -6.50
CA GLN A 230 -18.23 11.53 -5.27
C GLN A 230 -17.21 11.94 -4.21
N THR A 231 -17.52 12.98 -3.45
CA THR A 231 -16.69 13.36 -2.30
C THR A 231 -16.89 12.41 -1.11
N VAL A 232 -15.94 12.39 -0.16
CA VAL A 232 -16.08 11.59 1.07
C VAL A 232 -17.37 11.98 1.83
N ALA A 233 -17.70 13.27 1.89
CA ALA A 233 -18.93 13.76 2.52
C ALA A 233 -20.20 13.25 1.81
N GLU A 234 -20.22 13.27 0.47
CA GLU A 234 -21.34 12.77 -0.32
C GLU A 234 -21.53 11.26 -0.13
N ALA A 235 -20.44 10.50 -0.15
CA ALA A 235 -20.45 9.05 0.07
C ALA A 235 -20.93 8.69 1.48
N ALA A 236 -20.41 9.38 2.52
CA ALA A 236 -20.83 9.18 3.90
C ALA A 236 -22.32 9.49 4.09
N LYS A 237 -22.81 10.60 3.54
CA LYS A 237 -24.22 10.98 3.59
C LYS A 237 -25.13 9.98 2.88
N LYS A 238 -24.73 9.50 1.70
CA LYS A 238 -25.49 8.49 0.93
C LYS A 238 -25.62 7.18 1.72
N LYS A 239 -24.56 6.78 2.42
CA LYS A 239 -24.52 5.57 3.24
C LYS A 239 -25.01 5.76 4.69
N GLN A 240 -25.42 6.98 5.06
CA GLN A 240 -25.87 7.34 6.41
C GLN A 240 -24.81 7.05 7.49
N LEU A 241 -23.53 7.25 7.15
CA LEU A 241 -22.38 7.02 8.02
C LEU A 241 -21.96 8.31 8.74
N PRO A 242 -21.40 8.22 9.97
CA PRO A 242 -20.74 9.35 10.60
C PRO A 242 -19.48 9.75 9.82
N GLU A 243 -19.50 10.94 9.20
CA GLU A 243 -18.40 11.42 8.35
C GLU A 243 -17.06 11.49 9.10
N GLU A 244 -17.06 11.96 10.36
CA GLU A 244 -15.85 12.01 11.19
C GLU A 244 -15.23 10.63 11.43
N GLU A 245 -16.05 9.59 11.56
CA GLU A 245 -15.58 8.22 11.75
C GLU A 245 -14.88 7.71 10.47
N LEU A 246 -15.51 7.92 9.31
CA LEU A 246 -14.93 7.53 8.03
C LEU A 246 -13.62 8.28 7.75
N LEU A 247 -13.57 9.59 8.00
CA LEU A 247 -12.35 10.39 7.84
C LEU A 247 -11.27 9.94 8.82
N THR A 248 -11.62 9.63 10.07
CA THR A 248 -10.67 9.09 11.04
C THR A 248 -10.07 7.78 10.53
N LYS A 249 -10.91 6.84 10.08
CA LYS A 249 -10.44 5.55 9.55
C LYS A 249 -9.57 5.69 8.31
N LEU A 250 -9.94 6.60 7.40
CA LEU A 250 -9.15 6.91 6.22
C LEU A 250 -7.78 7.47 6.61
N ASN A 251 -7.74 8.42 7.54
CA ASN A 251 -6.49 9.03 8.01
C ASN A 251 -5.63 8.10 8.86
N GLU A 252 -6.22 7.10 9.53
CA GLU A 252 -5.50 6.04 10.25
C GLU A 252 -4.75 5.09 9.30
N VAL A 253 -5.28 4.82 8.11
CA VAL A 253 -4.67 3.87 7.16
C VAL A 253 -3.86 4.59 6.07
N CYS A 254 -4.23 5.81 5.72
CA CYS A 254 -3.57 6.62 4.70
C CYS A 254 -2.43 7.45 5.30
N THR A 255 -1.56 6.79 6.06
CA THR A 255 -0.48 7.43 6.84
C THR A 255 0.86 7.46 6.11
N ALA A 256 0.95 6.79 4.97
CA ALA A 256 2.10 6.79 4.07
C ALA A 256 1.57 6.77 2.64
N ILE A 257 2.13 7.63 1.79
CA ILE A 257 2.00 7.48 0.34
C ILE A 257 2.78 6.22 0.00
N ARG A 258 2.09 5.18 -0.47
CA ARG A 258 2.77 4.16 -1.25
C ARG A 258 2.73 4.60 -2.71
N PRO A 259 3.75 4.25 -3.50
CA PRO A 259 3.72 4.55 -4.91
C PRO A 259 2.43 4.00 -5.50
N ALA A 260 1.88 4.75 -6.46
CA ALA A 260 0.83 4.29 -7.34
C ALA A 260 1.08 2.82 -7.74
N TRP A 261 0.00 2.04 -7.77
CA TRP A 261 -0.03 0.68 -8.28
C TRP A 261 0.95 0.49 -9.46
N PRO A 262 1.80 -0.56 -9.40
CA PRO A 262 3.17 -0.51 -9.86
C PRO A 262 3.23 -0.28 -11.36
N LEU A 263 3.63 0.90 -11.77
CA LEU A 263 4.39 1.23 -12.98
C LEU A 263 4.46 2.77 -13.01
N ASP A 264 5.58 3.36 -13.38
CA ASP A 264 5.64 4.78 -13.72
C ASP A 264 5.16 4.97 -15.18
N TRP A 265 3.86 4.73 -15.41
CA TRP A 265 3.26 4.81 -16.74
C TRP A 265 3.10 6.28 -17.19
N GLN A 266 3.06 7.27 -16.28
CA GLN A 266 2.82 8.67 -16.66
C GLN A 266 3.96 9.27 -17.49
N GLN A 267 5.19 8.74 -17.38
CA GLN A 267 6.36 9.18 -18.15
C GLN A 267 6.81 8.18 -19.23
N ASP A 268 6.03 7.13 -19.50
CA ASP A 268 6.35 6.11 -20.50
C ASP A 268 5.72 6.42 -21.87
N GLU A 269 6.51 6.28 -22.95
CA GLU A 269 6.02 6.44 -24.33
C GLU A 269 4.97 5.39 -24.72
N ARG A 270 4.87 4.26 -23.98
CA ARG A 270 3.88 3.17 -24.17
C ARG A 270 3.03 2.91 -22.92
N LYS A 271 2.63 4.00 -22.25
CA LYS A 271 1.76 4.01 -21.05
C LYS A 271 0.54 3.10 -21.16
N LEU A 272 -0.24 3.26 -22.21
CA LEU A 272 -1.55 2.64 -22.39
C LEU A 272 -1.41 1.14 -22.70
N ALA A 273 -0.46 0.77 -23.56
CA ALA A 273 -0.19 -0.62 -23.88
C ALA A 273 0.27 -1.41 -22.65
N LYS A 274 1.04 -0.78 -21.76
CA LYS A 274 1.42 -1.39 -20.48
C LYS A 274 0.20 -1.57 -19.57
N LEU A 275 -0.69 -0.56 -19.44
CA LEU A 275 -1.95 -0.63 -18.66
C LEU A 275 -2.80 -1.79 -19.10
N VAL A 276 -3.04 -1.87 -20.41
CA VAL A 276 -3.76 -2.97 -21.04
C VAL A 276 -3.13 -4.33 -20.71
N ALA A 277 -1.79 -4.45 -20.83
CA ALA A 277 -1.10 -5.71 -20.57
C ALA A 277 -1.23 -6.15 -19.10
N HIS A 278 -1.15 -5.21 -18.16
CA HIS A 278 -1.33 -5.49 -16.75
C HIS A 278 -2.75 -5.96 -16.46
N ILE A 279 -3.76 -5.16 -16.84
CA ILE A 279 -5.18 -5.47 -16.63
C ILE A 279 -5.54 -6.85 -17.19
N THR A 280 -5.03 -7.17 -18.38
CA THR A 280 -5.27 -8.48 -19.01
C THR A 280 -4.60 -9.62 -18.24
N ALA A 281 -3.35 -9.44 -17.81
CA ALA A 281 -2.56 -10.50 -17.16
C ALA A 281 -2.94 -10.74 -15.70
N THR A 282 -3.51 -9.75 -15.01
CA THR A 282 -3.91 -9.87 -13.61
C THR A 282 -5.41 -10.12 -13.49
N HIS A 283 -6.23 -9.15 -13.89
CA HIS A 283 -7.66 -9.13 -13.61
C HIS A 283 -8.46 -9.98 -14.60
N HIS A 284 -8.23 -9.84 -15.92
CA HIS A 284 -8.98 -10.62 -16.90
C HIS A 284 -8.69 -12.12 -16.80
N GLN A 285 -7.41 -12.47 -16.59
CA GLN A 285 -7.03 -13.86 -16.37
C GLN A 285 -7.72 -14.42 -15.12
N PHE A 286 -7.68 -13.69 -13.99
CA PHE A 286 -8.37 -14.07 -12.76
C PHE A 286 -9.87 -14.29 -13.00
N LEU A 287 -10.57 -13.34 -13.63
CA LEU A 287 -12.01 -13.43 -13.90
C LEU A 287 -12.35 -14.62 -14.80
N ARG A 288 -11.57 -14.88 -15.86
CA ARG A 288 -11.80 -16.02 -16.75
C ARG A 288 -11.64 -17.37 -16.05
N GLU A 289 -10.75 -17.46 -15.07
CA GLU A 289 -10.53 -18.67 -14.27
C GLU A 289 -11.58 -18.82 -13.16
N GLU A 290 -11.92 -17.73 -12.48
CA GLU A 290 -12.75 -17.75 -11.28
C GLU A 290 -14.26 -17.76 -11.56
N LEU A 291 -14.75 -17.02 -12.55
CA LEU A 291 -16.17 -16.97 -12.88
C LEU A 291 -16.80 -18.36 -13.16
N PRO A 292 -16.21 -19.27 -13.95
CA PRO A 292 -16.79 -20.61 -14.14
C PRO A 292 -16.75 -21.46 -12.87
N VAL A 293 -15.69 -21.37 -12.06
CA VAL A 293 -15.54 -22.15 -10.82
C VAL A 293 -16.54 -21.68 -9.77
N LEU A 294 -16.68 -20.36 -9.60
CA LEU A 294 -17.59 -19.79 -8.63
C LEU A 294 -19.05 -19.96 -9.03
N ARG A 295 -19.37 -19.98 -10.34
CA ARG A 295 -20.69 -20.42 -10.84
C ARG A 295 -21.09 -21.79 -10.32
N ASP A 296 -20.18 -22.76 -10.33
CA ASP A 296 -20.46 -24.11 -9.83
C ASP A 296 -20.74 -24.11 -8.32
N PHE A 297 -20.00 -23.30 -7.55
CA PHE A 297 -20.23 -23.15 -6.12
C PHE A 297 -21.57 -22.48 -5.80
N VAL A 298 -21.88 -21.35 -6.45
CA VAL A 298 -23.15 -20.64 -6.30
C VAL A 298 -24.32 -21.54 -6.67
N ASN A 299 -24.24 -22.25 -7.80
CA ASN A 299 -25.26 -23.22 -8.22
C ASN A 299 -25.45 -24.34 -7.20
N LYS A 300 -24.35 -24.86 -6.64
CA LYS A 300 -24.39 -25.94 -5.66
C LYS A 300 -25.04 -25.48 -4.35
N VAL A 301 -24.68 -24.30 -3.86
CA VAL A 301 -25.23 -23.73 -2.64
C VAL A 301 -26.73 -23.43 -2.82
N ALA A 302 -27.10 -22.78 -3.92
CA ALA A 302 -28.50 -22.51 -4.25
C ALA A 302 -29.33 -23.81 -4.39
N ARG A 303 -28.79 -24.86 -5.01
CA ARG A 303 -29.48 -26.15 -5.16
C ARG A 303 -29.69 -26.87 -3.83
N VAL A 304 -28.70 -26.83 -2.93
CA VAL A 304 -28.74 -27.60 -1.67
C VAL A 304 -29.52 -26.87 -0.59
N HIS A 305 -29.40 -25.55 -0.52
CA HIS A 305 -29.94 -24.73 0.56
C HIS A 305 -31.09 -23.80 0.13
N GLY A 306 -31.36 -23.64 -1.17
CA GLY A 306 -32.30 -22.64 -1.69
C GLY A 306 -33.78 -22.86 -1.34
N GLU A 307 -34.17 -24.05 -0.87
CA GLU A 307 -35.53 -24.27 -0.35
C GLU A 307 -35.75 -23.55 0.99
N GLU A 308 -34.74 -23.59 1.86
CA GLU A 308 -34.73 -22.96 3.19
C GLU A 308 -34.26 -21.49 3.09
N HIS A 309 -33.33 -21.21 2.18
CA HIS A 309 -32.64 -19.93 1.97
C HIS A 309 -32.92 -19.38 0.57
N ARG A 310 -34.10 -18.78 0.37
CA ARG A 310 -34.55 -18.28 -0.95
C ARG A 310 -33.68 -17.18 -1.53
N GLU A 311 -32.96 -16.45 -0.69
CA GLU A 311 -31.95 -15.47 -1.07
C GLU A 311 -30.86 -16.09 -1.95
N LEU A 312 -30.53 -17.37 -1.77
CA LEU A 312 -29.52 -18.06 -2.57
C LEU A 312 -29.97 -18.33 -4.01
N LEU A 313 -31.28 -18.44 -4.24
CA LEU A 313 -31.84 -18.52 -5.59
C LEU A 313 -31.75 -17.17 -6.30
N GLN A 314 -31.89 -16.06 -5.55
CA GLN A 314 -31.71 -14.72 -6.09
C GLN A 314 -30.23 -14.44 -6.37
N LEU A 315 -29.33 -14.78 -5.44
CA LEU A 315 -27.88 -14.73 -5.63
C LEU A 315 -27.45 -15.50 -6.87
N GLN A 316 -27.98 -16.71 -7.08
CA GLN A 316 -27.69 -17.51 -8.28
C GLN A 316 -28.09 -16.79 -9.58
N GLN A 317 -29.24 -16.13 -9.59
CA GLN A 317 -29.70 -15.38 -10.75
C GLN A 317 -28.80 -14.17 -11.03
N LEU A 318 -28.52 -13.37 -10.00
CA LEU A 318 -27.67 -12.17 -10.09
C LEU A 318 -26.25 -12.54 -10.52
N TYR A 319 -25.68 -13.58 -9.91
CA TYR A 319 -24.34 -14.04 -10.26
C TYR A 319 -24.25 -14.51 -11.71
N ARG A 320 -25.29 -15.19 -12.22
CA ARG A 320 -25.31 -15.62 -13.62
C ARG A 320 -25.32 -14.43 -14.57
N GLU A 321 -26.15 -13.43 -14.28
CA GLU A 321 -26.23 -12.19 -15.03
C GLU A 321 -24.87 -11.46 -15.03
N LEU A 322 -24.27 -11.27 -13.85
CA LEU A 322 -22.94 -10.67 -13.71
C LEU A 322 -21.88 -11.45 -14.50
N ALA A 323 -21.83 -12.77 -14.36
CA ALA A 323 -20.81 -13.59 -15.01
C ALA A 323 -20.95 -13.58 -16.54
N ASP A 324 -22.17 -13.59 -17.06
CA ASP A 324 -22.42 -13.54 -18.50
C ASP A 324 -22.08 -12.15 -19.07
N GLU A 325 -22.45 -11.08 -18.37
CA GLU A 325 -22.12 -9.69 -18.75
C GLU A 325 -20.61 -9.44 -18.70
N LEU A 326 -19.93 -9.81 -17.61
CA LEU A 326 -18.47 -9.66 -17.50
C LEU A 326 -17.74 -10.42 -18.60
N LEU A 327 -18.12 -11.68 -18.88
CA LEU A 327 -17.45 -12.44 -19.95
C LEU A 327 -17.66 -11.81 -21.33
N GLU A 328 -18.82 -11.22 -21.61
CA GLU A 328 -19.05 -10.47 -22.84
C GLU A 328 -18.22 -9.18 -22.87
N HIS A 329 -18.18 -8.45 -21.75
CA HIS A 329 -17.41 -7.22 -21.57
C HIS A 329 -15.91 -7.46 -21.81
N LEU A 330 -15.30 -8.44 -21.14
CA LEU A 330 -13.88 -8.78 -21.33
C LEU A 330 -13.56 -9.12 -22.81
N ASN A 331 -14.50 -9.76 -23.53
CA ASN A 331 -14.32 -10.02 -24.95
C ASN A 331 -14.36 -8.74 -25.79
N LYS A 332 -15.23 -7.77 -25.47
CA LYS A 332 -15.26 -6.47 -26.15
C LYS A 332 -13.95 -5.72 -25.93
N GLU A 333 -13.44 -5.73 -24.70
CA GLU A 333 -12.17 -5.08 -24.38
C GLU A 333 -10.99 -5.73 -25.11
N GLU A 334 -10.80 -7.04 -24.94
CA GLU A 334 -9.65 -7.77 -25.50
C GLU A 334 -9.66 -7.85 -27.03
N GLN A 335 -10.84 -7.86 -27.66
CA GLN A 335 -10.96 -8.00 -29.13
C GLN A 335 -11.13 -6.67 -29.85
N GLN A 336 -11.58 -5.61 -29.17
CA GLN A 336 -11.91 -4.33 -29.79
C GLN A 336 -11.15 -3.16 -29.13
N LEU A 337 -11.43 -2.84 -27.86
CA LEU A 337 -10.87 -1.66 -27.20
C LEU A 337 -9.35 -1.73 -27.07
N PHE A 338 -8.83 -2.77 -26.42
CA PHE A 338 -7.40 -2.90 -26.11
C PHE A 338 -6.53 -2.94 -27.37
N PRO A 339 -6.88 -3.69 -28.43
CA PRO A 339 -6.17 -3.60 -29.71
C PRO A 339 -6.24 -2.20 -30.35
N ALA A 340 -7.36 -1.48 -30.20
CA ALA A 340 -7.48 -0.11 -30.71
C ALA A 340 -6.58 0.86 -29.93
N ILE A 341 -6.52 0.76 -28.60
CA ILE A 341 -5.65 1.55 -27.72
C ILE A 341 -4.18 1.33 -28.08
N ILE A 342 -3.73 0.07 -28.16
CA ILE A 342 -2.33 -0.26 -28.48
C ILE A 342 -1.94 0.30 -29.86
N ARG A 343 -2.85 0.21 -30.84
CA ARG A 343 -2.62 0.75 -32.18
C ARG A 343 -2.54 2.27 -32.17
N ALA A 344 -3.47 2.94 -31.48
CA ALA A 344 -3.50 4.39 -31.37
C ALA A 344 -2.23 4.93 -30.72
N GLU A 345 -1.75 4.29 -29.65
CA GLU A 345 -0.50 4.65 -28.98
C GLU A 345 0.73 4.42 -29.88
N ALA A 346 0.75 3.33 -30.65
CA ALA A 346 1.86 3.03 -31.56
C ALA A 346 1.90 3.96 -32.79
N GLU A 347 0.74 4.36 -33.33
CA GLU A 347 0.63 5.21 -34.50
C GLU A 347 0.73 6.71 -34.16
N GLY A 348 0.31 7.11 -32.95
CA GLY A 348 0.31 8.49 -32.50
C GLY A 348 -0.64 9.41 -33.28
N SER A 349 -1.68 8.86 -33.92
CA SER A 349 -2.61 9.62 -34.78
C SER A 349 -3.94 9.93 -34.09
N ASP A 350 -4.41 11.18 -34.23
CA ASP A 350 -5.69 11.64 -33.66
C ASP A 350 -6.89 10.79 -34.12
N GLU A 351 -6.84 10.28 -35.35
CA GLU A 351 -7.90 9.43 -35.91
C GLU A 351 -7.97 8.07 -35.20
N ALA A 352 -6.83 7.45 -34.91
CA ALA A 352 -6.77 6.19 -34.18
C ALA A 352 -7.23 6.37 -32.71
N PHE A 353 -6.83 7.45 -32.06
CA PHE A 353 -7.29 7.79 -30.71
C PHE A 353 -8.80 8.08 -30.67
N THR A 354 -9.35 8.74 -31.68
CA THR A 354 -10.80 8.99 -31.79
C THR A 354 -11.58 7.69 -31.95
N GLN A 355 -11.09 6.73 -32.73
CA GLN A 355 -11.71 5.41 -32.86
C GLN A 355 -11.68 4.62 -31.55
N ALA A 356 -10.58 4.69 -30.80
CA ALA A 356 -10.48 4.03 -29.49
C ALA A 356 -11.44 4.65 -28.47
N ARG A 357 -11.53 5.98 -28.40
CA ARG A 357 -12.45 6.69 -27.49
C ARG A 357 -13.92 6.41 -27.75
N ALA A 358 -14.32 6.20 -29.00
CA ALA A 358 -15.70 5.92 -29.36
C ALA A 358 -16.26 4.61 -28.75
N LEU A 359 -15.39 3.77 -28.19
CA LEU A 359 -15.76 2.53 -27.51
C LEU A 359 -15.95 2.71 -25.98
N LEU A 360 -15.52 3.84 -25.39
CA LEU A 360 -15.50 4.04 -23.93
C LEU A 360 -16.91 4.14 -23.32
N ASP A 361 -17.79 4.98 -23.88
CA ASP A 361 -19.13 5.24 -23.31
C ASP A 361 -19.95 3.96 -23.05
N THR A 362 -19.81 2.96 -23.93
CA THR A 362 -20.51 1.68 -23.76
C THR A 362 -19.90 0.85 -22.63
N LEU A 363 -18.57 0.88 -22.49
CA LEU A 363 -17.86 0.10 -21.48
C LEU A 363 -18.01 0.69 -20.08
N GLU A 364 -18.01 2.02 -19.94
CA GLU A 364 -18.30 2.69 -18.67
C GLU A 364 -19.72 2.39 -18.17
N ALA A 365 -20.71 2.36 -19.07
CA ALA A 365 -22.07 1.97 -18.71
C ALA A 365 -22.17 0.49 -18.30
N GLU A 366 -21.37 -0.39 -18.92
CA GLU A 366 -21.27 -1.80 -18.52
C GLU A 366 -20.61 -1.95 -17.13
N HIS A 367 -19.64 -1.10 -16.76
CA HIS A 367 -19.08 -1.04 -15.41
C HIS A 367 -20.12 -0.66 -14.36
N GLU A 368 -20.95 0.36 -14.63
CA GLU A 368 -22.05 0.74 -13.74
C GLU A 368 -23.01 -0.44 -13.51
N GLY A 369 -23.40 -1.14 -14.59
CA GLY A 369 -24.25 -2.33 -14.51
C GLY A 369 -23.65 -3.46 -13.66
N ALA A 370 -22.36 -3.75 -13.86
CA ALA A 370 -21.65 -4.73 -13.05
C ALA A 370 -21.59 -4.33 -11.56
N GLY A 371 -21.37 -3.04 -11.27
CA GLY A 371 -21.41 -2.48 -9.92
C GLY A 371 -22.77 -2.63 -9.26
N GLU A 372 -23.86 -2.37 -9.98
CA GLU A 372 -25.24 -2.57 -9.48
C GLU A 372 -25.53 -4.03 -9.16
N LEU A 373 -25.08 -4.97 -9.99
CA LEU A 373 -25.24 -6.40 -9.76
C LEU A 373 -24.48 -6.86 -8.51
N LEU A 374 -23.23 -6.44 -8.34
CA LEU A 374 -22.43 -6.72 -7.14
C LEU A 374 -23.10 -6.17 -5.87
N GLN A 375 -23.59 -4.92 -5.93
CA GLN A 375 -24.32 -4.33 -4.81
C GLN A 375 -25.57 -5.15 -4.45
N ARG A 376 -26.38 -5.54 -5.45
CA ARG A 376 -27.58 -6.36 -5.22
C ARG A 376 -27.23 -7.74 -4.66
N MET A 377 -26.13 -8.34 -5.09
CA MET A 377 -25.64 -9.62 -4.54
C MET A 377 -25.29 -9.49 -3.05
N ARG A 378 -24.62 -8.41 -2.66
CA ARG A 378 -24.30 -8.10 -1.26
C ARG A 378 -25.56 -7.84 -0.44
N GLU A 379 -26.55 -7.12 -1.00
CA GLU A 379 -27.84 -6.87 -0.35
C GLU A 379 -28.64 -8.16 -0.09
N VAL A 380 -28.80 -9.04 -1.09
CA VAL A 380 -29.58 -10.27 -0.90
C VAL A 380 -28.90 -11.27 0.04
N THR A 381 -27.58 -11.18 0.19
CA THR A 381 -26.81 -12.06 1.09
C THR A 381 -26.60 -11.49 2.48
N GLU A 382 -27.20 -10.33 2.78
CA GLU A 382 -26.98 -9.58 4.00
C GLU A 382 -25.47 -9.41 4.27
N ASP A 383 -24.75 -8.84 3.30
CA ASP A 383 -23.32 -8.59 3.40
C ASP A 383 -22.46 -9.86 3.47
N TYR A 384 -22.88 -10.92 2.75
CA TYR A 384 -22.25 -12.23 2.81
C TYR A 384 -22.16 -12.79 4.26
N ILE A 385 -23.14 -12.49 5.11
CA ILE A 385 -23.23 -13.08 6.45
C ILE A 385 -23.60 -14.56 6.34
N LEU A 386 -22.87 -15.40 7.08
CA LEU A 386 -23.12 -16.84 7.11
C LEU A 386 -24.27 -17.18 8.07
N PRO A 387 -25.26 -17.98 7.65
CA PRO A 387 -26.29 -18.47 8.56
C PRO A 387 -25.71 -19.47 9.57
N GLU A 388 -26.40 -19.65 10.70
CA GLU A 388 -26.01 -20.62 11.72
C GLU A 388 -25.96 -22.03 11.13
N GLY A 389 -24.82 -22.72 11.30
CA GLY A 389 -24.62 -24.05 10.75
C GLY A 389 -24.25 -24.11 9.26
N ALA A 390 -23.88 -22.97 8.64
CA ALA A 390 -23.41 -22.92 7.25
C ALA A 390 -22.32 -23.98 6.96
N CYS A 391 -22.52 -24.75 5.90
CA CYS A 391 -21.56 -25.78 5.52
C CYS A 391 -20.31 -25.17 4.86
N ARG A 392 -19.21 -25.93 4.82
CA ARG A 392 -17.93 -25.47 4.23
C ARG A 392 -18.06 -24.93 2.80
N THR A 393 -18.94 -25.52 1.97
CA THR A 393 -19.16 -25.03 0.60
C THR A 393 -19.84 -23.67 0.61
N TYR A 394 -20.80 -23.44 1.52
CA TYR A 394 -21.44 -22.15 1.70
C TYR A 394 -20.40 -21.08 2.08
N SER A 395 -19.62 -21.33 3.15
CA SER A 395 -18.59 -20.40 3.61
C SER A 395 -17.53 -20.09 2.55
N LEU A 396 -17.13 -21.11 1.78
CA LEU A 396 -16.19 -20.91 0.68
C LEU A 396 -16.79 -20.08 -0.46
N THR A 397 -18.07 -20.28 -0.77
CA THR A 397 -18.76 -19.53 -1.84
C THR A 397 -18.80 -18.06 -1.51
N PHE A 398 -19.19 -17.71 -0.28
CA PHE A 398 -19.29 -16.32 0.16
C PHE A 398 -17.93 -15.64 0.19
N ARG A 399 -16.89 -16.29 0.72
CA ARG A 399 -15.52 -15.77 0.66
C ARG A 399 -15.05 -15.52 -0.78
N LYS A 400 -15.32 -16.45 -1.70
CA LYS A 400 -14.92 -16.28 -3.11
C LYS A 400 -15.72 -15.17 -3.81
N LEU A 401 -16.95 -14.90 -3.40
CA LEU A 401 -17.72 -13.75 -3.88
C LEU A 401 -17.10 -12.43 -3.39
N GLU A 402 -16.64 -12.38 -2.14
CA GLU A 402 -15.89 -11.23 -1.61
C GLU A 402 -14.54 -11.03 -2.33
N GLU A 403 -13.81 -12.12 -2.61
CA GLU A 403 -12.56 -12.08 -3.41
C GLU A 403 -12.82 -11.55 -4.82
N LEU A 404 -13.88 -12.05 -5.50
CA LEU A 404 -14.29 -11.59 -6.82
C LEU A 404 -14.63 -10.09 -6.82
N GLU A 405 -15.47 -9.66 -5.89
CA GLU A 405 -15.86 -8.25 -5.76
C GLU A 405 -14.65 -7.37 -5.47
N ALA A 406 -13.73 -7.82 -4.62
CA ALA A 406 -12.53 -7.08 -4.29
C ALA A 406 -11.62 -6.86 -5.51
N ASP A 407 -11.43 -7.88 -6.35
CA ASP A 407 -10.67 -7.80 -7.60
C ASP A 407 -11.37 -6.90 -8.63
N MET A 408 -12.68 -7.07 -8.83
CA MET A 408 -13.49 -6.25 -9.73
C MET A 408 -13.39 -4.76 -9.42
N PHE A 409 -13.41 -4.38 -8.13
CA PHE A 409 -13.22 -2.99 -7.75
C PHE A 409 -11.84 -2.46 -8.14
N THR A 410 -10.77 -3.24 -7.96
CA THR A 410 -9.44 -2.83 -8.38
C THR A 410 -9.33 -2.75 -9.91
N HIS A 411 -9.86 -3.74 -10.63
CA HIS A 411 -9.91 -3.79 -12.08
C HIS A 411 -10.60 -2.55 -12.67
N ILE A 412 -11.86 -2.32 -12.32
CA ILE A 412 -12.65 -1.18 -12.84
C ILE A 412 -11.99 0.15 -12.48
N HIS A 413 -11.35 0.25 -11.31
CA HIS A 413 -10.64 1.47 -10.92
C HIS A 413 -9.43 1.75 -11.85
N LEU A 414 -8.63 0.74 -12.18
CA LEU A 414 -7.51 0.90 -13.12
C LEU A 414 -8.00 1.40 -14.48
N GLU A 415 -9.17 0.97 -14.91
CA GLU A 415 -9.78 1.40 -16.16
C GLU A 415 -10.34 2.82 -16.08
N ASN A 416 -11.31 3.04 -15.20
CA ASN A 416 -12.04 4.31 -15.09
C ASN A 416 -11.15 5.46 -14.59
N SER A 417 -10.16 5.18 -13.74
CA SER A 417 -9.37 6.23 -13.08
C SER A 417 -8.01 6.43 -13.73
N LEU A 418 -7.49 5.45 -14.49
CA LEU A 418 -6.16 5.56 -15.12
C LEU A 418 -6.20 5.39 -16.63
N LEU A 419 -6.73 4.27 -17.14
CA LEU A 419 -6.66 3.95 -18.58
C LEU A 419 -7.55 4.87 -19.41
N PHE A 420 -8.82 5.02 -19.04
CA PHE A 420 -9.78 5.82 -19.81
C PHE A 420 -9.43 7.31 -19.76
N PRO A 421 -9.14 7.93 -18.59
CA PRO A 421 -8.71 9.33 -18.55
C PRO A 421 -7.42 9.59 -19.32
N ALA A 422 -6.48 8.64 -19.32
CA ALA A 422 -5.25 8.77 -20.10
C ALA A 422 -5.51 8.68 -21.62
N LEU A 423 -6.54 7.95 -22.05
CA LEU A 423 -6.97 7.88 -23.45
C LEU A 423 -7.75 9.14 -23.90
N GLU A 424 -8.51 9.74 -22.99
CA GLU A 424 -9.25 10.99 -23.23
C GLU A 424 -8.34 12.22 -23.38
N GLN A 425 -7.19 12.23 -22.71
CA GLN A 425 -6.23 13.34 -22.73
C GLN A 425 -5.33 13.37 -23.98
N ARG A 426 -5.42 12.36 -24.86
CA ARG A 426 -4.66 12.27 -26.13
C ARG A 426 -5.48 12.79 -27.29
#